data_AF-A0A2P2L5P1-F1
#
_entry.id   AF-A0A2P2L5P1-F1
#
_cell.length_a   1.000
_cell.length_b   1.000
_cell.length_c   1.000
_cell.angle_alpha   90.00
_cell.angle_beta   90.00
_cell.angle_gamma   90.00
#
_symmetry.space_group_name_H-M   'P 1'
#
loop_
_entity.id
_entity.type
_entity.pdbx_description
1 polymer ?
#
loop_
_entity_poly.entity_id
_entity_poly.type
_entity_poly.pdbx_seq_one_letter_code
_entity_poly.pdbx_strand_id
1 'polypeptide(L)'
;MSLPSGVLRLQPKGGHGHHNGVKSVMNHLEGHHEFPRLCIGIGNPPGTMDMKAFLLQKFSSTEREQMDAALEQGVDAVRNLVSHGFNYGIKRFNLGQKYKYHKV
;
A
#
# COMPACT_ATOMS: atom_id res chain seq x y z
N MET A 1 -7.22 -5.30 -5.70
CA MET A 1 -7.90 -4.03 -5.41
C MET A 1 -6.86 -2.94 -5.47
N SER A 2 -7.03 -2.00 -6.40
CA SER A 2 -6.15 -0.84 -6.51
C SER A 2 -6.47 0.16 -5.38
N LEU A 3 -5.43 0.70 -4.74
CA LEU A 3 -5.53 1.74 -3.74
C LEU A 3 -5.27 3.10 -4.42
N PRO A 4 -6.03 4.16 -4.11
CA PRO A 4 -5.73 5.50 -4.61
C PRO A 4 -4.32 5.96 -4.21
N SER A 5 -3.74 6.89 -4.98
CA SER A 5 -2.39 7.40 -4.73
C SER A 5 -2.24 7.96 -3.32
N GLY A 6 -1.24 7.48 -2.57
CA GLY A 6 -0.97 7.90 -1.19
C GLY A 6 -1.88 7.29 -0.12
N VAL A 7 -2.80 6.36 -0.46
CA VAL A 7 -3.55 5.57 0.52
C VAL A 7 -2.73 4.37 0.95
N LEU A 8 -2.57 4.20 2.27
CA LEU A 8 -1.85 3.06 2.85
C LEU A 8 -2.78 1.97 3.37
N ARG A 9 -2.30 0.73 3.39
CA ARG A 9 -3.00 -0.37 4.04
C ARG A 9 -2.02 -1.37 4.63
N LEU A 10 -2.11 -1.60 5.93
CA LEU A 10 -1.42 -2.70 6.61
C LEU A 10 -2.31 -3.95 6.63
N GLN A 11 -1.76 -5.08 6.20
CA GLN A 11 -2.47 -6.36 6.19
C GLN A 11 -1.63 -7.42 6.91
N PRO A 12 -2.21 -8.23 7.80
CA PRO A 12 -1.48 -9.30 8.48
C PRO A 12 -1.11 -10.45 7.55
N LYS A 13 -1.88 -10.63 6.47
CA LYS A 13 -1.72 -11.67 5.47
C LYS A 13 -2.53 -11.39 4.21
N GLY A 14 -2.43 -12.28 3.22
CA GLY A 14 -3.28 -12.29 2.02
C GLY A 14 -2.52 -12.68 0.75
N GLY A 15 -3.19 -12.79 -0.38
CA GLY A 15 -2.53 -13.12 -1.65
C GLY A 15 -1.66 -12.01 -2.24
N HIS A 16 -1.02 -12.30 -3.37
CA HIS A 16 -0.12 -11.36 -4.06
C HIS A 16 -0.83 -10.18 -4.73
N GLY A 17 -2.16 -10.19 -4.86
CA GLY A 17 -2.93 -9.05 -5.38
C GLY A 17 -2.52 -8.59 -6.79
N HIS A 18 -2.09 -9.53 -7.64
CA HIS A 18 -1.50 -9.30 -8.97
C HIS A 18 -0.14 -8.57 -8.99
N HIS A 19 0.53 -8.40 -7.84
CA HIS A 19 1.87 -7.85 -7.76
C HIS A 19 2.94 -8.93 -7.97
N ASN A 20 3.70 -8.85 -9.07
CA ASN A 20 4.71 -9.85 -9.44
C ASN A 20 5.81 -10.01 -8.38
N GLY A 21 6.23 -8.92 -7.72
CA GLY A 21 7.21 -9.00 -6.63
C GLY A 21 6.69 -9.79 -5.42
N VAL A 22 5.41 -9.65 -5.06
CA VAL A 22 4.83 -10.38 -3.92
C VAL A 22 4.62 -11.85 -4.30
N LYS A 23 4.21 -12.10 -5.55
CA LYS A 23 4.15 -13.47 -6.10
C LYS A 23 5.51 -14.16 -6.01
N SER A 24 6.60 -13.47 -6.37
CA SER A 24 7.96 -14.00 -6.24
C SER A 24 8.31 -14.33 -4.78
N VAL A 25 8.07 -13.39 -3.85
CA VAL A 25 8.33 -13.63 -2.42
C VAL A 25 7.53 -14.83 -1.90
N MET A 26 6.24 -14.93 -2.22
CA MET A 26 5.41 -16.08 -1.84
C MET A 26 5.96 -17.39 -2.39
N ASN A 27 6.41 -17.43 -3.65
CA ASN A 27 6.99 -18.62 -4.25
C ASN A 27 8.26 -19.10 -3.51
N HIS A 28 9.10 -18.18 -3.05
CA HIS A 28 10.33 -18.50 -2.28
C HIS A 28 10.03 -18.87 -0.82
N LEU A 29 8.83 -18.59 -0.35
CA LEU A 29 8.33 -18.99 0.97
C LEU A 29 7.38 -20.19 0.84
N GLU A 30 7.58 -21.08 -0.14
CA GLU A 30 6.76 -22.30 -0.33
C GLU A 30 5.25 -22.04 -0.45
N GLY A 31 4.87 -20.89 -1.00
CA GLY A 31 3.47 -20.48 -1.15
C GLY A 31 2.87 -19.86 0.12
N HIS A 32 3.63 -19.72 1.21
CA HIS A 32 3.17 -19.04 2.42
C HIS A 32 2.83 -17.58 2.13
N HIS A 33 1.69 -17.17 2.66
CA HIS A 33 1.13 -15.82 2.51
C HIS A 33 0.76 -15.18 3.86
N GLU A 34 1.17 -15.84 4.94
CA GLU A 34 1.00 -15.46 6.35
C GLU A 34 2.11 -14.51 6.80
N PHE A 35 2.34 -13.44 6.02
CA PHE A 35 3.31 -12.39 6.37
C PHE A 35 2.70 -10.99 6.24
N PRO A 36 3.04 -10.09 7.17
CA PRO A 36 2.54 -8.73 7.15
C PRO A 36 3.01 -7.96 5.92
N ARG A 37 2.14 -7.11 5.39
CA ARG A 37 2.48 -6.23 4.26
C ARG A 37 1.91 -4.84 4.47
N LEU A 38 2.75 -3.84 4.17
CA LEU A 38 2.32 -2.47 3.94
C LEU A 38 2.11 -2.28 2.44
N CYS A 39 0.87 -2.02 2.04
CA CYS A 39 0.54 -1.63 0.68
C CYS A 39 0.51 -0.09 0.58
N ILE A 40 1.20 0.45 -0.42
CA ILE A 40 1.19 1.87 -0.76
C ILE A 40 0.42 2.01 -2.07
N GLY A 41 -0.67 2.76 -2.05
CA GLY A 41 -1.46 3.02 -3.24
C GLY A 41 -0.74 4.00 -4.16
N ILE A 42 -0.68 3.66 -5.44
CA ILE A 42 -0.16 4.51 -6.51
C ILE A 42 -1.26 4.92 -7.50
N GLY A 43 -2.52 4.53 -7.25
CA GLY A 43 -3.63 4.78 -8.16
C GLY A 43 -3.73 3.77 -9.31
N ASN A 44 -4.40 4.19 -10.38
CA ASN A 44 -4.61 3.41 -11.60
C ASN A 44 -4.10 4.21 -12.80
N PRO A 45 -3.63 3.52 -13.86
CA PRO A 45 -3.29 4.18 -15.11
C PRO A 45 -4.48 4.98 -15.65
N PRO A 46 -4.27 6.22 -16.13
CA PRO A 46 -5.34 7.02 -16.71
C PRO A 46 -5.78 6.47 -18.07
N GLY A 47 -7.09 6.37 -18.29
CA GLY A 47 -7.67 5.95 -19.57
C GLY A 47 -7.22 4.55 -20.01
N THR A 48 -6.65 4.46 -21.20
CA THR A 48 -6.17 3.20 -21.81
C THR A 48 -4.64 3.04 -21.74
N MET A 49 -3.96 3.81 -20.88
CA MET A 49 -2.52 3.71 -20.71
C MET A 49 -2.11 2.29 -20.28
N ASP A 50 -1.03 1.78 -20.88
CA ASP A 50 -0.44 0.50 -20.49
C ASP A 50 0.05 0.52 -19.04
N MET A 51 -0.23 -0.56 -18.32
CA MET A 51 0.11 -0.68 -16.90
C MET A 51 1.62 -0.65 -16.66
N LYS A 52 2.45 -1.26 -17.53
CA LYS A 52 3.91 -1.24 -17.35
C LYS A 52 4.45 0.17 -17.58
N ALA A 53 3.93 0.87 -18.59
CA ALA A 53 4.29 2.27 -18.83
C ALA A 53 3.97 3.15 -17.61
N PHE A 54 2.78 3.03 -17.04
CA PHE A 54 2.38 3.74 -15.82
C PHE A 54 3.33 3.46 -14.65
N LEU A 55 3.67 2.20 -14.40
CA LEU A 55 4.56 1.80 -13.30
C LEU A 55 6.00 2.31 -13.42
N LEU A 56 6.47 2.55 -14.64
CA LEU A 56 7.84 3.01 -14.92
C LEU A 56 7.96 4.53 -15.00
N GLN A 57 6.85 5.25 -14.98
CA GLN A 57 6.84 6.71 -14.98
C GLN A 57 7.19 7.30 -13.62
N LYS A 58 7.70 8.53 -13.64
CA LYS A 58 7.84 9.34 -12.44
C LYS A 58 6.47 9.86 -12.01
N PHE A 59 6.27 10.00 -10.70
CA PHE A 59 5.11 10.69 -10.15
C PHE A 59 5.05 12.15 -10.64
N SER A 60 3.83 12.64 -10.89
CA SER A 60 3.55 14.08 -11.01
C SER A 60 3.84 14.82 -9.70
N SER A 61 3.89 16.15 -9.71
CA SER A 61 4.09 16.95 -8.49
C SER A 61 3.03 16.66 -7.42
N THR A 62 1.75 16.58 -7.83
CA THR A 62 0.64 16.30 -6.92
C THR A 62 0.73 14.89 -6.34
N GLU A 63 1.04 13.88 -7.16
CA GLU A 63 1.21 12.50 -6.67
C GLU A 63 2.44 12.39 -5.76
N ARG A 64 3.50 13.14 -6.05
CA ARG A 64 4.71 13.18 -5.23
C ARG A 64 4.40 13.70 -3.83
N GLU A 65 3.68 14.81 -3.70
CA GLU A 65 3.22 15.34 -2.41
C GLU A 65 2.36 14.32 -1.63
N GLN A 66 1.44 13.65 -2.32
CA GLN A 66 0.62 12.59 -1.71
C GLN A 66 1.47 11.41 -1.24
N MET A 67 2.50 11.05 -2.01
CA MET A 67 3.41 9.95 -1.70
C MET A 67 4.32 10.30 -0.52
N ASP A 68 4.86 11.51 -0.48
CA ASP A 68 5.73 11.97 0.61
C ASP A 68 4.95 11.98 1.94
N ALA A 69 3.73 12.51 1.95
CA ALA A 69 2.84 12.45 3.11
C ALA A 69 2.44 11.02 3.49
N ALA A 70 2.29 10.12 2.50
CA ALA A 70 2.03 8.72 2.77
C ALA A 70 3.25 8.03 3.40
N LEU A 71 4.47 8.31 2.93
CA LEU A 71 5.69 7.72 3.46
C LEU A 71 5.91 8.10 4.93
N GLU A 72 5.68 9.36 5.31
CA GLU A 72 5.73 9.78 6.72
C GLU A 72 4.76 8.97 7.59
N GLN A 73 3.50 8.87 7.18
CA GLN A 73 2.48 8.08 7.88
C GLN A 73 2.83 6.58 7.91
N GLY A 74 3.45 6.08 6.85
CA GLY A 74 3.85 4.69 6.71
C GLY A 74 4.97 4.31 7.68
N VAL A 75 5.94 5.20 7.88
CA VAL A 75 7.01 5.01 8.86
C VAL A 75 6.43 4.81 10.26
N ASP A 76 5.50 5.67 10.68
CA ASP A 76 4.88 5.56 12.00
C ASP A 76 4.01 4.32 12.14
N ALA A 77 3.29 3.94 11.07
CA ALA A 77 2.49 2.73 11.05
C ALA A 77 3.37 1.46 11.18
N VAL A 78 4.52 1.43 10.51
CA VAL A 78 5.48 0.31 10.61
C VAL A 78 6.13 0.28 12.00
N ARG A 79 6.53 1.43 12.57
CA ARG A 79 7.03 1.49 13.96
C ARG A 79 6.02 0.94 14.96
N ASN A 80 4.74 1.30 14.80
CA ASN A 80 3.68 0.79 15.65
C ASN A 80 3.53 -0.74 15.51
N LEU A 81 3.52 -1.24 14.28
CA LEU A 81 3.43 -2.67 13.98
C LEU A 81 4.59 -3.46 14.59
N VAL A 82 5.83 -2.99 14.43
CA VAL A 82 7.00 -3.68 14.96
C VAL A 82 6.99 -3.71 16.49
N SER A 83 6.57 -2.62 17.13
CA SER A 83 6.60 -2.50 18.59
C SER A 83 5.44 -3.21 19.29
N HIS A 84 4.28 -3.30 18.65
CA HIS A 84 3.03 -3.75 19.31
C HIS A 84 2.26 -4.84 18.54
N GLY A 85 2.76 -5.29 17.38
CA GLY A 85 2.04 -6.22 16.51
C GLY A 85 0.75 -5.62 15.93
N PHE A 86 -0.12 -6.49 15.39
CA PHE A 86 -1.44 -6.08 14.90
C PHE A 86 -2.38 -5.74 16.06
N ASN A 87 -2.48 -4.46 16.36
CA ASN A 87 -3.29 -3.92 17.46
C ASN A 87 -4.45 -3.03 16.95
N TYR A 88 -5.17 -2.44 17.91
CA TYR A 88 -6.24 -1.49 17.60
C TYR A 88 -5.74 -0.23 16.86
N GLY A 89 -4.50 0.21 17.13
CA GLY A 89 -3.86 1.34 16.43
C GLY A 89 -3.77 1.11 14.92
N ILE A 90 -3.39 -0.09 14.48
CA ILE A 90 -3.34 -0.44 13.05
C ILE A 90 -4.75 -0.52 12.45
N LYS A 91 -5.73 -1.03 13.19
CA LYS A 91 -7.14 -1.03 12.73
C LYS A 91 -7.64 0.39 12.49
N ARG A 92 -7.35 1.30 13.42
CA ARG A 92 -7.68 2.73 13.30
C ARG A 92 -6.92 3.40 12.15
N PHE A 93 -5.62 3.10 12.00
CA PHE A 93 -4.81 3.58 10.88
C PHE A 93 -5.43 3.21 9.53
N ASN A 94 -5.75 1.93 9.32
CA ASN A 94 -6.37 1.46 8.08
C ASN A 94 -7.74 2.13 7.82
N LEU A 95 -8.54 2.39 8.86
CA LEU A 95 -9.79 3.13 8.72
C LEU A 95 -9.55 4.58 8.30
N GLY A 96 -8.58 5.26 8.92
CA GLY A 96 -8.19 6.62 8.52
C GLY A 96 -7.74 6.68 7.06
N GLN A 97 -6.94 5.70 6.63
CA GLN A 97 -6.50 5.60 5.23
C GLN A 97 -7.66 5.35 4.26
N LYS A 98 -8.63 4.50 4.62
CA LYS A 98 -9.81 4.21 3.78
C LYS A 98 -10.60 5.47 3.42
N TYR A 99 -10.70 6.42 4.34
CA TYR A 99 -11.45 7.66 4.17
C TYR A 99 -10.58 8.89 3.86
N LYS A 100 -9.27 8.71 3.63
CA LYS A 100 -8.29 9.80 3.42
C LYS A 100 -8.70 10.82 2.34
N TYR A 101 -9.39 10.36 1.29
CA TYR A 101 -9.89 11.23 0.21
C TYR A 101 -11.42 11.27 0.11
N HIS A 102 -12.14 10.70 1.08
CA HIS A 102 -13.57 10.89 1.21
C HIS A 102 -13.79 12.18 1.98
N LYS A 103 -13.68 13.33 1.29
CA LYS A 103 -14.18 14.60 1.83
C LYS A 103 -15.71 14.56 1.74
N VAL A 104 -16.36 14.64 2.89
CA VAL A 104 -17.76 15.10 2.99
C VAL A 104 -17.75 16.61 2.86
#